data_AF-A0A8T3X7Z1-F1
#
_entry.id   AF-A0A8T3X7Z1-F1
#
_cell.length_a   1.000
_cell.length_b   1.000
_cell.length_c   1.000
_cell.angle_alpha   90.00
_cell.angle_beta   90.00
_cell.angle_gamma   90.00
#
_symmetry.space_group_name_H-M   'P 1'
#
loop_
_entity.id
_entity.type
_entity.pdbx_description
1 polymer ?
#
loop_
_entity_poly.entity_id
_entity_poly.type
_entity_poly.pdbx_seq_one_letter_code
_entity_poly.pdbx_strand_id
1 'polypeptide(L)'
;MLLQQGARIDKTYYCPHHPDPKGKIGPNGPNNDYVKECECRKPKHGLILQAGNDFNIDLTQSYMIGDSHSDILAGQKAGCKGILVERGKPEKYNDSNPEFRAKDLYEAVRDIVLKR
;
A
#
# COMPACT_ATOMS: atom_id res chain seq x y z
N MET A 1 -10.80 8.32 18.54
CA MET A 1 -11.84 9.20 17.97
C MET A 1 -12.44 8.76 16.63
N LEU A 2 -12.05 7.64 15.99
CA LEU A 2 -12.79 7.05 14.84
C LEU A 2 -13.51 5.73 15.20
N LEU A 3 -12.91 4.89 16.06
CA LEU A 3 -13.55 3.68 16.60
C LEU A 3 -14.88 3.99 17.32
N GLN A 4 -14.94 5.12 18.03
CA GLN A 4 -16.16 5.59 18.70
C GLN A 4 -17.26 6.02 17.70
N GLN A 5 -16.89 6.29 16.45
CA GLN A 5 -17.81 6.58 15.35
C GLN A 5 -18.15 5.31 14.53
N GLY A 6 -17.78 4.13 15.02
CA GLY A 6 -18.09 2.84 14.39
C GLY A 6 -17.10 2.40 13.30
N ALA A 7 -16.00 3.13 13.06
CA ALA A 7 -14.98 2.68 12.12
C ALA A 7 -14.33 1.37 12.59
N ARG A 8 -14.01 0.46 11.66
CA ARG A 8 -13.38 -0.84 11.94
C ARG A 8 -12.24 -1.09 10.96
N ILE A 9 -11.24 -1.82 11.42
CA ILE A 9 -10.17 -2.39 10.60
C ILE A 9 -10.27 -3.89 10.78
N ASP A 10 -10.49 -4.63 9.70
CA ASP A 10 -10.64 -6.09 9.76
C ASP A 10 -9.32 -6.77 10.07
N LYS A 11 -8.21 -6.29 9.47
CA LYS A 11 -6.86 -6.80 9.71
C LYS A 11 -5.78 -5.81 9.30
N THR A 12 -4.63 -5.91 9.96
CA THR A 12 -3.41 -5.18 9.58
C THR A 12 -2.34 -6.15 9.11
N TYR A 13 -1.67 -5.79 8.03
CA TYR A 13 -0.52 -6.50 7.48
C TYR A 13 0.66 -5.54 7.42
N TYR A 14 1.84 -5.98 7.81
CA TYR A 14 3.05 -5.16 7.75
C TYR A 14 4.25 -5.99 7.34
N CYS A 15 5.23 -5.34 6.70
CA CYS A 15 6.49 -5.96 6.31
C CYS A 15 7.63 -5.29 7.07
N PRO A 16 8.37 -6.00 7.93
CA PRO A 16 9.51 -5.44 8.65
C PRO A 16 10.81 -5.47 7.83
N HIS A 17 10.81 -6.09 6.65
CA HIS A 17 12.02 -6.37 5.90
C HIS A 17 12.51 -5.17 5.07
N HIS A 18 13.82 -5.10 4.87
CA HIS A 18 14.49 -4.18 3.95
C HIS A 18 15.65 -4.90 3.23
N PRO A 19 15.78 -4.82 1.91
CA PRO A 19 16.84 -5.53 1.20
C PRO A 19 18.22 -4.87 1.35
N ASP A 20 18.27 -3.55 1.51
CA ASP A 20 19.52 -2.83 1.72
C ASP A 20 20.00 -2.96 3.19
N PRO A 21 21.19 -3.54 3.44
CA PRO A 21 21.81 -3.58 4.77
C PRO A 21 22.17 -2.20 5.33
N LYS A 22 22.08 -1.12 4.57
CA LYS A 22 22.25 0.27 5.04
C LYS A 22 20.93 0.99 5.30
N GLY A 23 19.79 0.44 4.86
CA GLY A 23 18.47 1.02 5.14
C GLY A 23 18.20 1.01 6.63
N LYS A 24 17.60 2.08 7.21
CA LYS A 24 17.40 2.30 8.68
C LYS A 24 17.16 1.00 9.44
N ILE A 25 18.27 0.41 9.86
CA ILE A 25 18.28 -0.95 10.36
C ILE A 25 17.73 -0.83 11.78
N GLY A 26 16.90 -1.78 12.20
CA GLY A 26 16.48 -1.86 13.60
C GLY A 26 17.67 -1.83 14.56
N PRO A 27 17.44 -1.82 15.89
CA PRO A 27 18.48 -1.60 16.90
C PRO A 27 19.69 -2.55 16.86
N ASN A 28 19.65 -3.60 16.01
CA ASN A 28 20.58 -4.72 15.96
C ASN A 28 21.55 -4.71 14.75
N GLY A 29 21.58 -3.66 13.92
CA GLY A 29 22.55 -3.53 12.82
C GLY A 29 22.34 -4.51 11.65
N PRO A 30 23.22 -4.51 10.62
CA PRO A 30 22.97 -5.10 9.29
C PRO A 30 22.81 -6.63 9.25
N ASN A 31 23.20 -7.33 10.31
CA ASN A 31 23.17 -8.80 10.38
C ASN A 31 21.96 -9.27 11.19
N ASN A 32 20.75 -8.90 10.77
CA ASN A 32 19.52 -9.37 11.41
C ASN A 32 18.53 -9.93 10.38
N ASP A 33 17.55 -10.70 10.87
CA ASP A 33 16.55 -11.41 10.03
C ASP A 33 15.64 -10.49 9.19
N TYR A 34 15.68 -9.19 9.44
CA TYR A 34 14.94 -8.17 8.70
C TYR A 34 15.68 -7.64 7.47
N VAL A 35 16.99 -7.86 7.35
CA VAL A 35 17.78 -7.45 6.19
C VAL A 35 17.77 -8.54 5.13
N LYS A 36 16.72 -8.55 4.30
CA LYS A 36 16.56 -9.54 3.22
C LYS A 36 15.57 -9.10 2.15
N GLU A 37 15.70 -9.74 1.00
CA GLU A 37 14.65 -9.76 -0.02
C GLU A 37 13.41 -10.49 0.53
N CYS A 38 12.22 -10.02 0.13
CA CYS A 38 10.96 -10.61 0.53
C CYS A 38 9.85 -10.29 -0.47
N GLU A 39 8.76 -11.06 -0.42
CA GLU A 39 7.57 -10.80 -1.23
C GLU A 39 6.56 -9.84 -0.55
N CYS A 40 6.79 -9.45 0.70
CA CYS A 40 5.89 -8.56 1.44
C CYS A 40 6.17 -7.07 1.26
N ARG A 41 7.40 -6.68 0.93
CA ARG A 41 7.80 -5.27 0.87
C ARG A 41 7.39 -4.68 -0.47
N LYS A 42 6.50 -3.68 -0.44
CA LYS A 42 6.14 -2.87 -1.62
C LYS A 42 7.41 -2.38 -2.34
N PRO A 43 7.49 -2.49 -3.68
CA PRO A 43 6.40 -2.68 -4.65
C PRO A 43 5.99 -4.14 -4.91
N LYS A 44 6.44 -5.09 -4.09
CA LYS A 44 5.86 -6.45 -4.08
C LYS A 44 4.47 -6.42 -3.44
N HIS A 45 3.66 -7.42 -3.78
CA HIS A 45 2.22 -7.47 -3.48
C HIS A 45 1.81 -8.67 -2.63
N GLY A 46 2.77 -9.36 -2.00
CA GLY A 46 2.49 -10.56 -1.21
C GLY A 46 1.50 -10.31 -0.06
N LEU A 47 1.58 -9.16 0.62
CA LEU A 47 0.62 -8.83 1.69
C LEU A 47 -0.79 -8.55 1.17
N ILE A 48 -0.93 -8.02 -0.05
CA ILE A 48 -2.24 -7.78 -0.66
C ILE A 48 -2.86 -9.11 -1.09
N LEU A 49 -2.08 -10.01 -1.69
CA LEU A 49 -2.52 -11.37 -2.01
C LEU A 49 -2.92 -12.15 -0.75
N GLN A 50 -2.13 -12.02 0.33
CA GLN A 50 -2.47 -12.63 1.61
C GLN A 50 -3.81 -12.09 2.14
N ALA A 51 -4.03 -10.77 2.10
CA ALA A 51 -5.32 -10.19 2.48
C ALA A 51 -6.47 -10.69 1.61
N GLY A 52 -6.25 -10.82 0.29
CA GLY A 52 -7.21 -11.41 -0.64
C GLY A 52 -7.61 -12.83 -0.26
N ASN A 53 -6.63 -13.66 0.07
CA ASN A 53 -6.87 -15.06 0.45
C ASN A 53 -7.54 -15.18 1.82
N ASP A 54 -7.07 -14.42 2.83
CA ASP A 54 -7.57 -14.52 4.21
C ASP A 54 -9.05 -14.13 4.34
N PHE A 55 -9.56 -13.31 3.41
CA PHE A 55 -10.93 -12.81 3.43
C PHE A 55 -11.75 -13.17 2.18
N ASN A 56 -11.20 -13.97 1.26
CA ASN A 56 -11.81 -14.29 -0.03
C ASN A 56 -12.28 -13.04 -0.81
N ILE A 57 -11.42 -12.03 -0.88
CA ILE A 57 -11.71 -10.74 -1.54
C ILE A 57 -11.40 -10.83 -3.03
N ASP A 58 -12.31 -10.36 -3.88
CA ASP A 58 -12.02 -10.07 -5.28
C ASP A 58 -11.16 -8.79 -5.38
N LEU A 59 -9.86 -8.97 -5.56
CA LEU A 59 -8.90 -7.87 -5.66
C LEU A 59 -9.13 -7.00 -6.89
N THR A 60 -9.78 -7.50 -7.95
CA THR A 60 -10.08 -6.71 -9.16
C THR A 60 -11.11 -5.62 -8.91
N GLN A 61 -11.94 -5.78 -7.89
CA GLN A 61 -12.90 -4.78 -7.42
C GLN A 61 -12.37 -3.94 -6.26
N SER A 62 -11.14 -4.20 -5.81
CA SER A 62 -10.53 -3.54 -4.68
C SER A 62 -9.70 -2.32 -5.07
N TYR A 63 -9.47 -1.44 -4.10
CA TYR A 63 -8.66 -0.23 -4.25
C TYR A 63 -7.43 -0.27 -3.34
N MET A 64 -6.28 0.14 -3.88
CA MET A 64 -5.06 0.39 -3.10
C MET A 64 -4.85 1.90 -3.04
N ILE A 65 -4.99 2.49 -1.84
CA ILE A 65 -4.79 3.92 -1.61
C ILE A 65 -3.46 4.14 -0.89
N GLY A 66 -2.55 4.90 -1.48
CA GLY A 66 -1.23 5.17 -0.91
C GLY A 66 -0.62 6.46 -1.43
N ASP A 67 0.47 6.89 -0.80
CA ASP A 67 1.16 8.15 -1.11
C ASP A 67 2.43 7.97 -1.93
N SER A 68 2.85 6.73 -2.18
CA SER A 68 4.07 6.42 -2.92
C SER A 68 3.80 5.60 -4.18
N HIS A 69 4.72 5.69 -5.14
CA HIS A 69 4.76 4.81 -6.31
C HIS A 69 4.76 3.32 -5.94
N SER A 70 5.43 2.98 -4.83
CA SER A 70 5.52 1.59 -4.38
C SER A 70 4.16 1.02 -3.98
N ASP A 71 3.26 1.86 -3.47
CA ASP A 71 1.87 1.48 -3.15
C ASP A 71 1.09 1.15 -4.42
N ILE A 72 1.17 2.05 -5.41
CA ILE A 72 0.44 1.93 -6.66
C ILE A 72 0.87 0.68 -7.43
N LEU A 73 2.19 0.47 -7.56
CA LEU A 73 2.70 -0.73 -8.21
C LEU A 73 2.30 -2.02 -7.49
N ALA A 74 2.31 -2.02 -6.15
CA ALA A 74 1.89 -3.19 -5.39
C ALA A 74 0.40 -3.48 -5.62
N GLY A 75 -0.46 -2.46 -5.59
CA GLY A 75 -1.88 -2.59 -5.90
C GLY A 75 -2.12 -3.13 -7.31
N GLN A 76 -1.51 -2.50 -8.33
CA GLN A 76 -1.66 -2.91 -9.72
C GLN A 76 -1.22 -4.34 -9.98
N LYS A 77 -0.07 -4.76 -9.42
CA LYS A 77 0.41 -6.15 -9.56
C LYS A 77 -0.48 -7.16 -8.84
N ALA A 78 -1.21 -6.73 -7.80
CA ALA A 78 -2.21 -7.56 -7.13
C ALA A 78 -3.56 -7.62 -7.88
N GLY A 79 -3.76 -6.78 -8.90
CA GLY A 79 -5.02 -6.63 -9.61
C GLY A 79 -5.93 -5.51 -9.07
N CYS A 80 -5.52 -4.78 -8.02
CA CYS A 80 -6.29 -3.68 -7.46
C CYS A 80 -6.19 -2.40 -8.31
N LYS A 81 -7.21 -1.56 -8.21
CA LYS A 81 -7.21 -0.19 -8.74
C LYS A 81 -6.35 0.71 -7.83
N GLY A 82 -5.32 1.35 -8.38
CA GLY A 82 -4.41 2.20 -7.61
C GLY A 82 -4.88 3.66 -7.51
N ILE A 83 -4.97 4.20 -6.29
CA ILE A 83 -5.24 5.62 -6.02
C ILE A 83 -4.03 6.26 -5.34
N LEU A 84 -3.39 7.21 -6.04
CA LEU A 84 -2.26 7.96 -5.47
C LEU A 84 -2.76 9.21 -4.75
N VAL A 85 -2.41 9.32 -3.47
CA VAL A 85 -2.69 10.49 -2.63
C VAL A 85 -1.51 11.46 -2.68
N GLU A 86 -1.75 12.70 -3.09
CA GLU A 86 -0.70 13.69 -3.31
C GLU A 86 -0.29 14.40 -2.01
N ARG A 87 0.92 14.11 -1.52
CA ARG A 87 1.51 14.85 -0.39
C ARG A 87 2.31 16.07 -0.87
N GLY A 88 1.62 17.08 -1.38
CA GLY A 88 2.12 18.46 -1.57
C GLY A 88 3.21 18.69 -2.62
N LYS A 89 4.14 17.76 -2.88
CA LYS A 89 5.10 17.83 -3.98
C LYS A 89 4.82 16.70 -4.98
N PRO A 90 4.55 17.01 -6.25
CA PRO A 90 4.45 15.99 -7.28
C PRO A 90 5.82 15.33 -7.45
N GLU A 91 5.94 14.06 -7.08
CA GLU A 91 7.08 13.25 -7.52
C GLU A 91 7.00 13.09 -9.05
N LYS A 92 8.16 13.25 -9.71
CA LYS A 92 8.28 13.00 -11.15
C LYS A 92 8.33 11.49 -11.35
N TYR A 93 7.22 10.90 -11.79
CA TYR A 93 7.13 9.47 -12.06
C TYR A 93 7.35 9.20 -13.55
N ASN A 94 8.20 8.21 -13.86
CA ASN A 94 8.52 7.85 -15.25
C ASN A 94 7.68 6.68 -15.78
N ASP A 95 7.12 5.79 -14.93
CA ASP A 95 6.59 4.50 -15.44
C ASP A 95 5.39 3.87 -14.70
N SER A 96 4.73 4.57 -13.76
CA SER A 96 3.37 4.17 -13.38
C SER A 96 2.42 5.34 -13.53
N ASN A 97 1.42 5.13 -14.36
CA ASN A 97 0.29 6.05 -14.43
C ASN A 97 -0.72 5.53 -13.41
N PRO A 98 -0.83 6.13 -12.20
CA PRO A 98 -1.87 5.72 -11.27
C PRO A 98 -3.22 5.88 -11.95
N GLU A 99 -4.10 4.89 -11.81
CA GLU A 99 -5.43 4.94 -12.43
C GLU A 99 -6.22 6.14 -11.91
N PHE A 100 -6.03 6.48 -10.62
CA PHE A 100 -6.63 7.65 -10.02
C PHE A 100 -5.66 8.44 -9.13
N ARG A 101 -5.99 9.72 -8.94
CA ARG A 101 -5.28 10.63 -8.04
C ARG A 101 -6.28 11.34 -7.14
N ALA A 102 -5.88 11.62 -5.91
CA ALA A 102 -6.65 12.37 -4.93
C ALA A 102 -5.72 13.24 -4.06
N LYS A 103 -6.21 14.34 -3.48
CA LYS A 103 -5.41 15.20 -2.59
C LYS A 103 -5.20 14.57 -1.23
N ASP A 104 -6.19 13.82 -0.76
CA ASP A 104 -6.17 13.12 0.53
C ASP A 104 -7.03 11.84 0.49
N LEU A 105 -7.03 11.11 1.60
CA LEU A 105 -7.83 9.89 1.75
C LEU A 105 -9.34 10.17 1.67
N TYR A 106 -9.79 11.36 2.10
CA TYR A 106 -11.20 11.70 2.10
C TYR A 106 -11.72 11.91 0.67
N GLU A 107 -10.99 12.66 -0.16
CA GLU A 107 -11.29 12.81 -1.59
C GLU A 107 -11.22 11.46 -2.31
N ALA A 108 -10.21 10.62 -2.01
CA ALA A 108 -10.08 9.29 -2.59
C ALA A 108 -11.35 8.44 -2.37
N VAL A 109 -11.87 8.43 -1.15
CA VAL A 109 -13.07 7.66 -0.82
C VAL A 109 -14.33 8.31 -1.40
N ARG A 110 -14.53 9.62 -1.17
CA ARG A 110 -15.75 10.34 -1.57
C ARG A 110 -15.95 10.36 -3.08
N ASP A 111 -14.90 10.60 -3.84
CA ASP A 111 -15.01 10.91 -5.27
C ASP A 111 -14.67 9.74 -6.19
N ILE A 112 -13.99 8.72 -5.68
CA ILE A 112 -13.59 7.57 -6.50
C ILE A 112 -14.26 6.29 -5.99
N VAL A 113 -14.03 5.92 -4.73
CA VAL A 113 -14.51 4.62 -4.20
C VAL A 113 -16.04 4.59 -4.08
N LEU A 114 -16.69 5.66 -3.60
CA LEU A 114 -18.14 5.67 -3.39
C LEU A 114 -18.96 6.03 -4.64
N LYS A 115 -18.31 6.33 -5.77
CA LYS A 115 -18.98 6.76 -7.02
C LYS A 115 -18.91 5.71 -8.15
N ARG A 116 -18.29 4.56 -7.91
CA ARG A 116 -18.07 3.49 -8.90
C ARG A 116 -18.39 2.15 -8.29
#